data_AF-A0A239GKC4-F1
#
_entry.id   AF-A0A239GKC4-F1
#
_cell.length_a   1.000
_cell.length_b   1.000
_cell.length_c   1.000
_cell.angle_alpha   90.00
_cell.angle_beta   90.00
_cell.angle_gamma   90.00
#
_symmetry.space_group_name_H-M   'P 1'
#
loop_
_entity.id
_entity.type
_entity.pdbx_description
1 polymer ?
#
loop_
_entity_poly.entity_id
_entity_poly.type
_entity_poly.pdbx_seq_one_letter_code
_entity_poly.pdbx_strand_id
1 'polypeptide(L)'
;MSKKNNEVQFNEDQLVNLYGIQFAIAYADGELDKDELKKIFEVMDITGFSLEGKQKVQTYFLQPPILEEIISEMNNDINEIKYTAYMNAIEVAIANDDISQLQEVELKKIKESFDITDMQAEKMKEFAIKAKEIAERGIDDKYAADALKSGVAGLGAVGVPVAAVYFSGSVIGLSAAGITSGLAAVGLGFGMIPGIGVAIVLGAAIFIGLTKLFDVGGKRKKQKHQFQKERRAQLIIQNLQDTINMLLDKLEKLEEKAKDAEANKEAIKKLQDVLKNLRQIQNSKKREVHA
;
A
#
# COMPACT_ATOMS: atom_id res chain seq x y z
N MET A 1 -33.67 8.49 -15.18
CA MET A 1 -32.26 8.18 -15.54
C MET A 1 -31.49 7.87 -14.26
N SER A 2 -31.17 6.60 -14.04
CA SER A 2 -30.40 6.15 -12.88
C SER A 2 -28.93 6.57 -13.08
N LYS A 3 -28.44 7.51 -12.26
CA LYS A 3 -27.00 7.79 -12.20
C LYS A 3 -26.36 6.57 -11.52
N LYS A 4 -25.62 5.75 -12.28
CA LYS A 4 -24.76 4.72 -11.70
C LYS A 4 -23.82 5.39 -10.70
N ASN A 5 -23.88 4.94 -9.45
CA ASN A 5 -22.92 5.31 -8.42
C ASN A 5 -21.56 4.76 -8.84
N ASN A 6 -20.59 5.63 -9.14
CA ASN A 6 -19.22 5.21 -9.41
C ASN A 6 -18.49 5.06 -8.06
N GLU A 7 -18.66 3.90 -7.44
CA GLU A 7 -17.77 3.47 -6.36
C GLU A 7 -16.56 2.80 -6.99
N VAL A 8 -15.35 3.28 -6.68
CA VAL A 8 -14.12 2.61 -7.11
C VAL A 8 -13.70 1.65 -6.01
N GLN A 9 -13.64 0.38 -6.37
CA GLN A 9 -13.16 -0.72 -5.53
C GLN A 9 -12.33 -1.65 -6.40
N PHE A 10 -11.16 -2.06 -5.90
CA PHE A 10 -10.32 -3.04 -6.57
C PHE A 10 -10.77 -4.45 -6.21
N ASN A 11 -10.80 -5.34 -7.20
CA ASN A 11 -11.07 -6.75 -6.98
C ASN A 11 -9.81 -7.48 -6.48
N GLU A 12 -9.95 -8.75 -6.11
CA GLU A 12 -8.84 -9.55 -5.58
C GLU A 12 -7.66 -9.64 -6.57
N ASP A 13 -7.91 -9.95 -7.84
CA ASP A 13 -6.85 -10.09 -8.86
C ASP A 13 -6.07 -8.78 -9.06
N GLN A 14 -6.77 -7.65 -9.09
CA GLN A 14 -6.18 -6.32 -9.17
C GLN A 14 -5.28 -6.03 -7.97
N LEU A 15 -5.71 -6.41 -6.76
CA LEU A 15 -4.91 -6.23 -5.55
C LEU A 15 -3.70 -7.18 -5.52
N VAL A 16 -3.87 -8.42 -5.97
CA VAL A 16 -2.75 -9.38 -6.10
C VAL A 16 -1.69 -8.84 -7.07
N ASN A 17 -2.11 -8.27 -8.19
CA ASN A 17 -1.21 -7.67 -9.17
C ASN A 17 -0.55 -6.38 -8.66
N LEU A 18 -1.30 -5.56 -7.94
CA LEU A 18 -0.77 -4.40 -7.22
C LEU A 18 0.34 -4.79 -6.23
N TYR A 19 0.13 -5.84 -5.43
CA TYR A 19 1.17 -6.35 -4.54
C TYR A 19 2.33 -6.96 -5.32
N GLY A 20 2.05 -7.66 -6.42
CA GLY A 20 3.06 -8.22 -7.31
C GLY A 20 4.04 -7.18 -7.83
N ILE A 21 3.56 -6.02 -8.29
CA ILE A 21 4.42 -4.92 -8.73
C ILE A 21 5.34 -4.44 -7.61
N GLN A 22 4.81 -4.31 -6.39
CA GLN A 22 5.61 -3.89 -5.24
C GLN A 22 6.74 -4.89 -4.91
N PHE A 23 6.44 -6.19 -4.94
CA PHE A 23 7.46 -7.22 -4.77
C PHE A 23 8.47 -7.22 -5.92
N ALA A 24 8.03 -7.08 -7.18
CA ALA A 24 8.94 -7.02 -8.32
C ALA A 24 9.97 -5.88 -8.18
N ILE A 25 9.54 -4.71 -7.71
CA ILE A 25 10.43 -3.58 -7.44
C ILE A 25 11.36 -3.87 -6.27
N ALA A 26 10.85 -4.41 -5.17
CA ALA A 26 11.67 -4.72 -4.01
C ALA A 26 12.78 -5.72 -4.37
N TYR A 27 12.47 -6.76 -5.15
CA TYR A 27 13.48 -7.73 -5.61
C TYR A 27 14.38 -7.26 -6.76
N ALA A 28 14.20 -6.05 -7.29
CA ALA A 28 14.88 -5.68 -8.53
C ALA A 28 16.40 -5.71 -8.40
N ASP A 29 16.95 -5.48 -7.21
CA ASP A 29 18.39 -5.59 -6.93
C ASP A 29 18.85 -6.98 -6.41
N GLY A 30 17.92 -7.94 -6.33
CA GLY A 30 18.17 -9.33 -5.97
C GLY A 30 17.93 -9.66 -4.49
N GLU A 31 17.64 -8.68 -3.64
CA GLU A 31 17.33 -8.88 -2.23
C GLU A 31 15.94 -8.31 -1.89
N LEU A 32 15.36 -8.73 -0.78
CA LEU A 32 14.11 -8.15 -0.27
C LEU A 32 14.45 -7.41 1.01
N ASP A 33 14.69 -6.10 0.89
CA ASP A 33 15.12 -5.30 2.03
C ASP A 33 14.00 -5.18 3.09
N LYS A 34 14.41 -5.01 4.35
CA LYS A 34 13.49 -4.92 5.48
C LYS A 34 12.58 -3.69 5.41
N ASP A 35 13.09 -2.55 4.95
CA ASP A 35 12.35 -1.29 4.91
C ASP A 35 11.41 -1.24 3.71
N GLU A 36 11.80 -1.84 2.59
CA GLU A 36 10.91 -2.10 1.45
C GLU A 36 9.78 -3.06 1.83
N LEU A 37 10.11 -4.20 2.46
CA LEU A 37 9.12 -5.16 2.92
C LEU A 37 8.16 -4.52 3.92
N LYS A 38 8.67 -3.67 4.82
CA LYS A 38 7.84 -2.88 5.72
C LYS A 38 6.87 -2.00 4.95
N LYS A 39 7.31 -1.32 3.88
CA LYS A 39 6.45 -0.49 3.03
C LYS A 39 5.32 -1.29 2.41
N ILE A 40 5.61 -2.49 1.88
CA ILE A 40 4.60 -3.39 1.31
C ILE A 40 3.52 -3.74 2.35
N PHE A 41 3.91 -4.09 3.57
CA PHE A 41 2.96 -4.43 4.65
C PHE A 41 2.15 -3.25 5.19
N GLU A 42 2.52 -2.00 4.92
CA GLU A 42 1.71 -0.85 5.31
C GLU A 42 0.41 -0.76 4.51
N VAL A 43 0.39 -1.33 3.30
CA VAL A 43 -0.74 -1.24 2.36
C VAL A 43 -1.32 -2.60 2.01
N MET A 44 -0.54 -3.67 2.12
CA MET A 44 -1.00 -5.02 1.84
C MET A 44 -2.00 -5.48 2.89
N ASP A 45 -3.18 -5.87 2.42
CA ASP A 45 -4.21 -6.56 3.17
C ASP A 45 -4.73 -7.74 2.33
N ILE A 46 -4.52 -8.96 2.84
CA ILE A 46 -5.03 -10.20 2.25
C ILE A 46 -6.20 -10.77 3.06
N THR A 47 -6.74 -9.98 4.00
CA THR A 47 -7.93 -10.33 4.76
C THR A 47 -9.11 -10.42 3.79
N GLY A 48 -9.79 -11.57 3.80
CA GLY A 48 -10.90 -11.83 2.89
C GLY A 48 -10.51 -12.34 1.49
N PHE A 49 -9.22 -12.44 1.18
CA PHE A 49 -8.79 -13.10 -0.07
C PHE A 49 -9.15 -14.58 -0.06
N SER A 50 -9.40 -15.12 -1.25
CA SER A 50 -9.50 -16.56 -1.48
C SER A 50 -8.21 -17.29 -1.07
N LEU A 51 -8.28 -18.61 -0.94
CA LEU A 51 -7.09 -19.42 -0.67
C LEU A 51 -6.05 -19.26 -1.79
N GLU A 52 -6.50 -19.18 -3.05
CA GLU A 52 -5.65 -19.03 -4.22
C GLU A 52 -4.95 -17.66 -4.25
N GLY A 53 -5.69 -16.57 -4.03
CA GLY A 53 -5.10 -15.23 -3.96
C GLY A 53 -4.08 -15.10 -2.82
N LYS A 54 -4.39 -15.66 -1.65
CA LYS A 54 -3.42 -15.75 -0.54
C LYS A 54 -2.17 -16.53 -0.95
N GLN A 55 -2.33 -17.66 -1.64
CA GLN A 55 -1.21 -18.46 -2.11
C GLN A 55 -0.39 -17.72 -3.18
N LYS A 56 -1.01 -16.99 -4.10
CA LYS A 56 -0.32 -16.18 -5.11
C LYS A 56 0.55 -15.11 -4.44
N VAL A 57 -0.01 -14.31 -3.52
CA VAL A 57 0.77 -13.33 -2.73
C VAL A 57 1.87 -14.00 -1.90
N GLN A 58 1.61 -15.18 -1.33
CA GLN A 58 2.62 -15.93 -0.58
C GLN A 58 3.85 -16.29 -1.40
N THR A 59 3.67 -16.60 -2.70
CA THR A 59 4.80 -16.97 -3.56
C THR A 59 5.77 -15.81 -3.73
N TYR A 60 5.28 -14.58 -3.69
CA TYR A 60 6.10 -13.37 -3.83
C TYR A 60 7.12 -13.23 -2.69
N PHE A 61 6.87 -13.73 -1.48
CA PHE A 61 7.88 -13.73 -0.40
C PHE A 61 9.09 -14.63 -0.64
N LEU A 62 9.04 -15.45 -1.68
CA LEU A 62 10.05 -16.47 -1.94
C LEU A 62 10.68 -16.33 -3.30
N GLN A 63 9.87 -15.90 -4.26
CA GLN A 63 10.23 -15.81 -5.65
C GLN A 63 9.74 -14.46 -6.16
N PRO A 64 10.63 -13.67 -6.80
CA PRO A 64 10.20 -12.42 -7.41
C PRO A 64 9.14 -12.74 -8.47
N PRO A 65 8.01 -12.02 -8.48
CA PRO A 65 7.08 -12.12 -9.57
C PRO A 65 7.68 -11.54 -10.86
N ILE A 66 7.20 -12.03 -12.00
CA ILE A 66 7.64 -11.55 -13.31
C ILE A 66 6.87 -10.26 -13.61
N LEU A 67 7.57 -9.12 -13.63
CA LEU A 67 6.94 -7.81 -13.75
C LEU A 67 6.16 -7.67 -15.07
N GLU A 68 6.72 -8.16 -16.17
CA GLU A 68 6.11 -8.06 -17.50
C GLU A 68 4.77 -8.81 -17.58
N GLU A 69 4.64 -9.94 -16.89
CA GLU A 69 3.37 -10.70 -16.81
C GLU A 69 2.32 -9.88 -16.06
N ILE A 70 2.68 -9.31 -14.90
CA ILE A 70 1.76 -8.50 -14.11
C ILE A 70 1.33 -7.25 -14.87
N ILE A 71 2.27 -6.55 -15.51
CA ILE A 71 1.97 -5.39 -16.36
C ILE A 71 0.97 -5.78 -17.45
N SER A 72 1.19 -6.91 -18.11
CA SER A 72 0.29 -7.41 -19.16
C SER A 72 -1.13 -7.68 -18.63
N GLU A 73 -1.25 -8.26 -17.44
CA GLU A 73 -2.55 -8.49 -16.79
C GLU A 73 -3.26 -7.16 -16.45
N MET A 74 -2.51 -6.14 -16.06
CA MET A 74 -3.04 -4.83 -15.67
C MET A 74 -3.28 -3.86 -16.84
N ASN A 75 -2.85 -4.19 -18.06
CA ASN A 75 -2.92 -3.26 -19.20
C ASN A 75 -4.36 -2.80 -19.53
N ASN A 76 -5.37 -3.62 -19.27
CA ASN A 76 -6.77 -3.28 -19.51
C ASN A 76 -7.50 -2.76 -18.27
N ASP A 77 -6.82 -2.64 -17.13
CA ASP A 77 -7.40 -2.11 -15.92
C ASP A 77 -7.62 -0.59 -16.00
N ILE A 78 -8.48 -0.10 -15.10
CA ILE A 78 -8.75 1.32 -14.92
C ILE A 78 -7.49 2.09 -14.47
N ASN A 79 -7.42 3.38 -14.80
CA ASN A 79 -6.26 4.21 -14.46
C ASN A 79 -6.02 4.28 -12.95
N GLU A 80 -7.06 4.22 -12.12
CA GLU A 80 -6.93 4.29 -10.66
C GLU A 80 -5.98 3.21 -10.12
N ILE A 81 -6.08 1.94 -10.55
CA ILE A 81 -5.18 0.88 -10.07
C ILE A 81 -3.78 1.01 -10.67
N LYS A 82 -3.65 1.40 -11.95
CA LYS A 82 -2.35 1.60 -12.60
C LYS A 82 -1.52 2.70 -11.92
N TYR A 83 -2.14 3.84 -11.63
CA TYR A 83 -1.49 4.93 -10.91
C TYR A 83 -1.25 4.59 -9.44
N THR A 84 -2.13 3.79 -8.82
CA THR A 84 -1.89 3.26 -7.46
C THR A 84 -0.64 2.38 -7.44
N ALA A 85 -0.53 1.45 -8.39
CA ALA A 85 0.60 0.55 -8.51
C ALA A 85 1.91 1.28 -8.76
N TYR A 86 1.90 2.27 -9.65
CA TYR A 86 3.09 3.08 -9.90
C TYR A 86 3.48 3.93 -8.68
N MET A 87 2.51 4.50 -7.94
CA MET A 87 2.80 5.22 -6.70
C MET A 87 3.42 4.29 -5.65
N ASN A 88 2.85 3.10 -5.43
CA ASN A 88 3.41 2.15 -4.46
C ASN A 88 4.78 1.60 -4.89
N ALA A 89 5.00 1.40 -6.19
CA ALA A 89 6.30 1.03 -6.73
C ALA A 89 7.37 2.08 -6.37
N ILE A 90 7.06 3.38 -6.56
CA ILE A 90 7.96 4.47 -6.15
C ILE A 90 8.21 4.43 -4.65
N GLU A 91 7.16 4.28 -3.84
CA GLU A 91 7.28 4.30 -2.38
C GLU A 91 8.12 3.14 -1.82
N VAL A 92 8.03 1.96 -2.46
CA VAL A 92 8.89 0.82 -2.15
C VAL A 92 10.32 1.14 -2.55
N ALA A 93 10.57 1.60 -3.77
CA ALA A 93 11.91 1.92 -4.25
C ALA A 93 12.64 2.99 -3.40
N ILE A 94 11.92 3.95 -2.81
CA ILE A 94 12.52 4.98 -1.94
C ILE A 94 12.58 4.58 -0.47
N ALA A 95 12.13 3.38 -0.09
CA ALA A 95 11.93 3.02 1.31
C ALA A 95 13.22 3.08 2.14
N ASN A 96 14.34 2.68 1.54
CA ASN A 96 15.68 2.62 2.14
C ASN A 96 16.58 3.84 1.80
N ASP A 97 16.03 4.90 1.20
CA ASP A 97 16.73 6.13 0.74
C ASP A 97 17.74 5.93 -0.40
N ASP A 98 17.82 4.75 -1.01
CA ASP A 98 18.70 4.45 -2.14
C ASP A 98 17.96 3.68 -3.22
N ILE A 99 17.67 4.34 -4.35
CA ILE A 99 17.02 3.67 -5.49
C ILE A 99 18.11 3.04 -6.35
N SER A 100 18.08 1.72 -6.47
CA SER A 100 19.05 1.03 -7.32
C SER A 100 18.79 1.31 -8.82
N GLN A 101 19.83 1.19 -9.65
CA GLN A 101 19.69 1.33 -11.11
C GLN A 101 18.67 0.33 -11.68
N LEU A 102 18.57 -0.87 -11.10
CA LEU A 102 17.61 -1.89 -11.53
C LEU A 102 16.18 -1.47 -11.18
N GLN A 103 15.96 -0.89 -10.00
CA GLN A 103 14.66 -0.32 -9.63
C GLN A 103 14.26 0.84 -10.55
N GLU A 104 15.20 1.72 -10.94
CA GLU A 104 14.91 2.80 -11.91
C GLU A 104 14.48 2.25 -13.27
N VAL A 105 15.12 1.17 -13.73
CA VAL A 105 14.74 0.49 -14.98
C VAL A 105 13.33 -0.08 -14.88
N GLU A 106 13.00 -0.79 -13.80
CA GLU A 106 11.67 -1.40 -13.63
C GLU A 106 10.58 -0.32 -13.46
N LEU A 107 10.84 0.76 -12.71
CA LEU A 107 9.94 1.91 -12.61
C LEU A 107 9.67 2.53 -13.98
N LYS A 108 10.71 2.68 -14.81
CA LYS A 108 10.55 3.17 -16.18
C LYS A 108 9.66 2.26 -17.02
N LYS A 109 9.82 0.93 -16.93
CA LYS A 109 8.95 -0.03 -17.64
C LYS A 109 7.48 0.10 -17.22
N ILE A 110 7.21 0.19 -15.92
CA ILE A 110 5.84 0.37 -15.40
C ILE A 110 5.24 1.67 -15.92
N LYS A 111 6.00 2.77 -15.81
CA LYS A 111 5.60 4.09 -16.29
C LYS A 111 5.19 4.05 -17.77
N GLU A 112 6.06 3.50 -18.62
CA GLU A 112 5.84 3.40 -20.07
C GLU A 112 4.63 2.50 -20.38
N SER A 113 4.48 1.37 -19.68
CA SER A 113 3.39 0.43 -19.94
C SER A 113 2.02 0.92 -19.47
N PHE A 114 1.99 1.78 -18.46
CA PHE A 114 0.77 2.36 -17.90
C PHE A 114 0.43 3.74 -18.47
N ASP A 115 1.12 4.17 -19.54
CA ASP A 115 0.96 5.47 -20.19
C ASP A 115 1.08 6.65 -19.20
N ILE A 116 1.95 6.52 -18.20
CA ILE A 116 2.24 7.58 -17.23
C ILE A 116 3.28 8.53 -17.83
N THR A 117 2.93 9.80 -17.94
CA THR A 117 3.84 10.80 -18.52
C THR A 117 5.01 11.12 -17.57
N ASP A 118 6.13 11.62 -18.11
CA ASP A 118 7.27 12.05 -17.29
C ASP A 118 6.87 13.08 -16.22
N MET A 119 6.02 14.04 -16.59
CA MET A 119 5.52 15.06 -15.67
C MET A 119 4.70 14.46 -14.51
N GLN A 120 3.86 13.45 -14.79
CA GLN A 120 3.11 12.75 -13.76
C GLN A 120 4.04 11.94 -12.86
N ALA A 121 5.00 11.23 -13.45
CA ALA A 121 5.95 10.44 -12.70
C ALA A 121 6.82 11.27 -11.75
N GLU A 122 7.35 12.39 -12.23
CA GLU A 122 8.10 13.35 -11.41
C GLU A 122 7.27 13.86 -10.23
N LYS A 123 6.03 14.29 -10.49
CA LYS A 123 5.13 14.78 -9.43
C LYS A 123 4.76 13.70 -8.41
N MET A 124 4.57 12.45 -8.86
CA MET A 124 4.33 11.31 -7.99
C MET A 124 5.55 11.01 -7.11
N LYS A 125 6.77 11.07 -7.66
CA LYS A 125 8.02 10.90 -6.91
C LYS A 125 8.23 12.02 -5.88
N GLU A 126 8.05 13.28 -6.28
CA GLU A 126 8.10 14.43 -5.35
C GLU A 126 7.12 14.25 -4.18
N PHE A 127 5.89 13.81 -4.49
CA PHE A 127 4.87 13.55 -3.48
C PHE A 127 5.25 12.41 -2.53
N ALA A 128 5.71 11.28 -3.07
CA ALA A 128 6.11 10.12 -2.28
C ALA A 128 7.26 10.45 -1.30
N ILE A 129 8.30 11.16 -1.80
CA ILE A 129 9.40 11.65 -0.96
C ILE A 129 8.87 12.57 0.13
N LYS A 130 7.98 13.52 -0.23
CA LYS A 130 7.43 14.44 0.75
C LYS A 130 6.60 13.75 1.83
N ALA A 131 5.82 12.75 1.43
CA ALA A 131 5.02 11.94 2.36
C ALA A 131 5.92 11.15 3.32
N LYS A 132 7.01 10.56 2.82
CA LYS A 132 8.02 9.88 3.63
C LYS A 132 8.65 10.82 4.67
N GLU A 133 9.16 11.98 4.25
CA GLU A 133 9.76 12.99 5.16
C GLU A 133 8.81 13.38 6.29
N ILE A 134 7.53 13.57 5.96
CA ILE A 134 6.50 13.96 6.92
C ILE A 134 6.25 12.84 7.93
N ALA A 135 6.18 11.59 7.46
CA ALA A 135 5.98 10.42 8.31
C ALA A 135 7.14 10.22 9.29
N GLU A 136 8.37 10.42 8.85
CA GLU A 136 9.58 10.24 9.66
C GLU A 136 9.78 11.34 10.69
N ARG A 137 9.49 12.59 10.33
CA ARG A 137 9.74 13.75 11.20
C ARG A 137 8.71 13.91 12.31
N GLY A 138 7.59 13.18 12.27
CA GLY A 138 6.52 13.29 13.28
C GLY A 138 6.00 14.72 13.48
N ILE A 139 5.96 15.50 12.39
CA ILE A 139 5.67 16.95 12.42
C ILE A 139 4.23 17.21 12.90
N ASP A 140 3.98 18.40 13.43
CA ASP A 140 2.64 18.96 13.72
C ASP A 140 1.62 18.54 12.64
N ASP A 141 0.57 17.84 13.09
CA ASP A 141 -0.51 17.29 12.28
C ASP A 141 -1.09 18.32 11.29
N LYS A 142 -1.04 19.62 11.62
CA LYS A 142 -1.55 20.69 10.74
C LYS A 142 -0.63 20.97 9.55
N TYR A 143 0.67 21.18 9.78
CA TYR A 143 1.63 21.43 8.71
C TYR A 143 1.69 20.25 7.75
N ALA A 144 1.73 19.05 8.30
CA ALA A 144 1.77 17.82 7.53
C ALA A 144 0.48 17.63 6.70
N ALA A 145 -0.70 17.97 7.25
CA ALA A 145 -1.95 17.96 6.48
C ALA A 145 -1.96 18.99 5.34
N ASP A 146 -1.49 20.21 5.57
CA ASP A 146 -1.45 21.27 4.55
C ASP A 146 -0.45 20.95 3.42
N ALA A 147 0.71 20.39 3.77
CA ALA A 147 1.72 19.97 2.81
C ALA A 147 1.22 18.82 1.91
N LEU A 148 0.63 17.77 2.49
CA LEU A 148 0.07 16.66 1.72
C LEU A 148 -1.12 17.08 0.86
N LYS A 149 -2.00 17.95 1.37
CA LYS A 149 -3.12 18.50 0.59
C LYS A 149 -2.63 19.26 -0.65
N SER A 150 -1.60 20.10 -0.47
CA SER A 150 -0.97 20.81 -1.59
C SER A 150 -0.33 19.85 -2.59
N GLY A 151 0.34 18.80 -2.10
CA GLY A 151 0.91 17.75 -2.94
C GLY A 151 -0.14 17.00 -3.78
N VAL A 152 -1.25 16.58 -3.16
CA VAL A 152 -2.38 15.94 -3.86
C VAL A 152 -3.00 16.87 -4.90
N ALA A 153 -3.15 18.16 -4.60
CA ALA A 153 -3.64 19.14 -5.59
C ALA A 153 -2.68 19.27 -6.78
N GLY A 154 -1.36 19.26 -6.53
CA GLY A 154 -0.34 19.25 -7.58
C GLY A 154 -0.41 18.00 -8.47
N LEU A 155 -0.65 16.83 -7.89
CA LEU A 155 -0.89 15.59 -8.63
C LEU A 155 -2.14 15.68 -9.52
N GLY A 156 -3.24 16.18 -8.97
CA GLY A 156 -4.48 16.38 -9.73
C GLY A 156 -4.31 17.37 -10.90
N ALA A 157 -3.49 18.41 -10.74
CA ALA A 157 -3.21 19.40 -11.78
C ALA A 157 -2.48 18.83 -13.00
N VAL A 158 -1.73 17.73 -12.82
CA VAL A 158 -1.06 16.99 -13.92
C VAL A 158 -1.84 15.74 -14.36
N GLY A 159 -3.10 15.61 -13.92
CA GLY A 159 -4.00 14.54 -14.35
C GLY A 159 -3.81 13.20 -13.62
N VAL A 160 -3.06 13.15 -12.52
CA VAL A 160 -3.00 11.95 -11.67
C VAL A 160 -4.33 11.79 -10.92
N PRO A 161 -5.00 10.61 -11.00
CA PRO A 161 -6.22 10.38 -10.24
C PRO A 161 -5.98 10.51 -8.74
N VAL A 162 -6.71 11.40 -8.08
CA VAL A 162 -6.61 11.60 -6.62
C VAL A 162 -6.94 10.32 -5.84
N ALA A 163 -7.82 9.48 -6.40
CA ALA A 163 -8.12 8.16 -5.87
C ALA A 163 -6.88 7.26 -5.74
N ALA A 164 -5.93 7.36 -6.66
CA ALA A 164 -4.70 6.55 -6.63
C ALA A 164 -3.85 6.86 -5.39
N VAL A 165 -3.80 8.12 -4.96
CA VAL A 165 -3.08 8.55 -3.75
C VAL A 165 -3.77 8.06 -2.47
N TYR A 166 -5.09 7.92 -2.51
CA TYR A 166 -5.83 7.35 -1.40
C TYR A 166 -5.59 5.84 -1.28
N PHE A 167 -5.69 5.12 -2.41
CA PHE A 167 -5.47 3.68 -2.45
C PHE A 167 -4.02 3.27 -2.19
N SER A 168 -3.05 4.10 -2.57
CA SER A 168 -1.63 3.85 -2.30
C SER A 168 -1.32 3.90 -0.81
N GLY A 169 -2.20 4.44 0.02
CA GLY A 169 -1.99 4.52 1.46
C GLY A 169 -1.00 5.61 1.91
N SER A 170 -0.41 6.36 0.97
CA SER A 170 0.59 7.43 1.17
C SER A 170 0.12 8.57 2.08
N VAL A 171 -1.19 8.78 2.17
CA VAL A 171 -1.82 9.82 3.00
C VAL A 171 -2.38 9.28 4.32
N ILE A 172 -2.32 7.96 4.53
CA ILE A 172 -2.95 7.31 5.67
C ILE A 172 -1.97 7.36 6.86
N GLY A 173 -2.24 8.27 7.80
CA GLY A 173 -1.37 8.51 8.97
C GLY A 173 -1.50 9.93 9.52
N LEU A 174 -2.00 10.86 8.70
CA LEU A 174 -2.29 12.24 9.06
C LEU A 174 -3.76 12.50 8.82
N SER A 175 -4.41 13.09 9.84
CA SER A 175 -5.84 13.32 9.95
C SER A 175 -6.67 12.88 8.76
N ALA A 176 -7.20 11.66 8.84
CA ALA A 176 -8.32 11.17 8.03
C ALA A 176 -9.60 12.02 8.20
N ALA A 177 -9.53 13.19 8.85
CA ALA A 177 -10.54 14.24 8.80
C ALA A 177 -10.09 15.50 8.04
N GLY A 178 -8.80 15.70 7.73
CA GLY A 178 -8.26 16.85 6.99
C GLY A 178 -8.08 16.58 5.49
N ILE A 179 -7.55 15.41 5.15
CA ILE A 179 -7.40 14.99 3.73
C ILE A 179 -8.75 14.51 3.21
N THR A 180 -9.47 13.66 3.94
CA THR A 180 -10.81 13.19 3.59
C THR A 180 -11.85 14.32 3.53
N SER A 181 -11.67 15.42 4.29
CA SER A 181 -12.51 16.63 4.12
C SER A 181 -12.04 17.53 2.97
N GLY A 182 -10.74 17.65 2.74
CA GLY A 182 -10.18 18.36 1.59
C GLY A 182 -10.54 17.70 0.25
N LEU A 183 -10.58 16.37 0.22
CA LEU A 183 -10.98 15.61 -0.96
C LEU A 183 -12.52 15.54 -1.09
N ALA A 184 -13.27 15.50 0.01
CA ALA A 184 -14.72 15.70 -0.01
C ALA A 184 -15.10 17.09 -0.54
N ALA A 185 -14.29 18.11 -0.28
CA ALA A 185 -14.49 19.45 -0.83
C ALA A 185 -14.30 19.51 -2.36
N VAL A 186 -13.55 18.58 -2.95
CA VAL A 186 -13.48 18.38 -4.42
C VAL A 186 -14.43 17.28 -4.92
N GLY A 187 -15.41 16.87 -4.09
CA GLY A 187 -16.48 15.95 -4.48
C GLY A 187 -16.14 14.46 -4.40
N LEU A 188 -15.04 14.07 -3.74
CA LEU A 188 -14.69 12.66 -3.51
C LEU A 188 -14.98 12.27 -2.06
N GLY A 189 -15.97 11.40 -1.85
CA GLY A 189 -16.18 10.73 -0.58
C GLY A 189 -15.28 9.51 -0.48
N PHE A 190 -14.82 9.16 0.72
CA PHE A 190 -14.07 7.92 0.93
C PHE A 190 -14.71 7.13 2.06
N GLY A 191 -14.82 5.82 1.86
CA GLY A 191 -15.30 4.86 2.84
C GLY A 191 -14.26 3.78 3.09
N MET A 192 -14.31 3.17 4.27
CA MET A 192 -13.55 1.96 4.58
C MET A 192 -14.56 0.88 4.96
N ILE A 193 -14.52 -0.28 4.31
CA ILE A 193 -15.43 -1.38 4.65
C ILE A 193 -14.98 -1.99 5.99
N PRO A 194 -15.84 -2.05 7.02
CA PRO A 194 -15.50 -2.75 8.26
C PRO A 194 -15.24 -4.24 7.99
N GLY A 195 -14.08 -4.75 8.42
CA GLY A 195 -13.76 -6.19 8.41
C GLY A 195 -12.91 -6.68 7.23
N ILE A 196 -12.80 -5.90 6.15
CA ILE A 196 -12.00 -6.25 4.96
C ILE A 196 -10.83 -5.26 4.74
N GLY A 197 -10.75 -4.16 5.49
CA GLY A 197 -9.67 -3.17 5.35
C GLY A 197 -9.64 -2.43 4.00
N VAL A 198 -10.45 -2.85 3.02
CA VAL A 198 -10.54 -2.27 1.69
C VAL A 198 -11.11 -0.86 1.76
N ALA A 199 -10.31 0.06 1.25
CA ALA A 199 -10.66 1.44 0.99
C ALA A 199 -11.60 1.50 -0.24
N ILE A 200 -12.61 2.38 -0.24
CA ILE A 200 -13.49 2.63 -1.39
C ILE A 200 -13.58 4.14 -1.62
N VAL A 201 -13.52 4.55 -2.88
CA VAL A 201 -13.85 5.94 -3.28
C VAL A 201 -15.32 6.01 -3.66
N LEU A 202 -16.09 6.86 -2.99
CA LEU A 202 -17.49 7.15 -3.24
C LEU A 202 -17.63 8.43 -4.07
N GLY A 203 -18.47 8.40 -5.11
CA GLY A 203 -18.77 9.58 -5.93
C GLY A 203 -19.47 10.71 -5.18
N ALA A 204 -19.47 11.91 -5.79
CA ALA A 204 -19.90 13.19 -5.21
C ALA A 204 -21.31 13.26 -4.57
N ALA A 205 -22.21 12.31 -4.87
CA ALA A 205 -23.62 12.41 -4.50
C ALA A 205 -23.96 11.93 -3.07
N ILE A 206 -23.11 11.12 -2.42
CA ILE A 206 -23.48 10.45 -1.15
C ILE A 206 -23.06 11.24 0.10
N PHE A 207 -22.13 12.20 0.00
CA PHE A 207 -21.43 12.72 1.18
C PHE A 207 -22.11 13.88 1.93
N ILE A 208 -23.01 14.63 1.26
CA ILE A 208 -23.62 15.84 1.85
C ILE A 208 -24.57 15.51 3.02
N GLY A 209 -25.12 14.30 3.08
CA GLY A 209 -26.08 13.90 4.11
C GLY A 209 -25.49 13.46 5.46
N LEU A 210 -24.31 12.80 5.46
CA LEU A 210 -23.77 12.16 6.68
C LEU A 210 -22.91 13.12 7.51
N THR A 211 -22.20 14.06 6.90
CA THR A 211 -21.26 14.95 7.63
C THR A 211 -21.94 15.95 8.56
N LYS A 212 -23.13 16.46 8.20
CA LYS A 212 -23.90 17.38 9.06
C LYS A 212 -24.41 16.74 10.36
N LEU A 213 -24.52 15.41 10.42
CA LEU A 213 -24.99 14.70 11.62
C LEU A 213 -23.87 14.40 12.63
N PHE A 214 -22.59 14.37 12.20
CA PHE A 214 -21.46 13.96 13.05
C PHE A 214 -20.50 15.08 13.46
N ASP A 215 -20.64 16.29 12.91
CA ASP A 215 -19.71 17.41 13.15
C ASP A 215 -20.10 18.31 14.33
N VAL A 216 -20.48 17.72 15.47
CA VAL A 216 -20.69 18.46 16.73
C VAL A 216 -19.67 17.98 17.76
N GLY A 217 -18.51 18.65 17.82
CA GLY A 217 -17.58 18.60 18.96
C GLY A 217 -16.11 18.30 18.63
N GLY A 218 -15.26 19.33 18.64
CA GLY A 218 -13.82 19.25 18.33
C GLY A 218 -12.97 18.29 19.21
N LYS A 219 -13.45 17.90 20.40
CA LYS A 219 -12.78 16.90 21.26
C LYS A 219 -12.94 15.45 20.78
N ARG A 220 -14.01 15.14 20.03
CA ARG A 220 -14.25 13.79 19.48
C ARG A 220 -13.36 13.47 18.27
N LYS A 221 -12.86 14.49 17.56
CA LYS A 221 -11.99 14.29 16.38
C LYS A 221 -10.68 13.62 16.80
N LYS A 222 -9.91 14.18 17.75
CA LYS A 222 -8.62 13.62 18.17
C LYS A 222 -8.70 12.15 18.65
N GLN A 223 -9.71 11.82 19.45
CA GLN A 223 -9.94 10.43 19.91
C GLN A 223 -10.26 9.48 18.76
N LYS A 224 -11.09 9.90 17.79
CA LYS A 224 -11.41 9.11 16.59
C LYS A 224 -10.17 8.88 15.70
N HIS A 225 -9.19 9.78 15.75
CA HIS A 225 -7.95 9.67 14.97
C HIS A 225 -7.00 8.65 15.60
N GLN A 226 -6.78 8.75 16.92
CA GLN A 226 -5.97 7.76 17.66
C GLN A 226 -6.54 6.36 17.51
N PHE A 227 -7.87 6.21 17.67
CA PHE A 227 -8.56 4.92 17.48
C PHE A 227 -8.36 4.33 16.07
N GLN A 228 -8.38 5.14 15.02
CA GLN A 228 -8.13 4.65 13.65
C GLN A 228 -6.68 4.26 13.42
N LYS A 229 -5.72 5.03 13.96
CA LYS A 229 -4.29 4.70 13.92
C LYS A 229 -4.02 3.37 14.62
N GLU A 230 -4.55 3.20 15.83
CA GLU A 230 -4.45 1.96 16.62
C GLU A 230 -5.08 0.77 15.90
N ARG A 231 -6.31 0.93 15.38
CA ARG A 231 -6.99 -0.12 14.62
C ARG A 231 -6.18 -0.56 13.39
N ARG A 232 -5.64 0.38 12.63
CA ARG A 232 -4.81 0.04 11.46
C ARG A 232 -3.55 -0.69 11.88
N ALA A 233 -2.88 -0.21 12.92
CA ALA A 233 -1.68 -0.88 13.43
C ALA A 233 -1.99 -2.32 13.90
N GLN A 234 -3.15 -2.55 14.52
CA GLN A 234 -3.62 -3.89 14.87
C GLN A 234 -3.88 -4.76 13.63
N LEU A 235 -4.50 -4.22 12.57
CA LEU A 235 -4.70 -4.96 11.31
C LEU A 235 -3.37 -5.34 10.66
N ILE A 236 -2.39 -4.43 10.63
CA ILE A 236 -1.04 -4.72 10.12
C ILE A 236 -0.38 -5.81 10.97
N ILE A 237 -0.47 -5.73 12.30
CA ILE A 237 0.08 -6.75 13.21
C ILE A 237 -0.57 -8.11 12.98
N GLN A 238 -1.89 -8.15 12.75
CA GLN A 238 -2.63 -9.36 12.44
C GLN A 238 -2.21 -9.94 11.09
N ASN A 239 -2.14 -9.12 10.04
CA ASN A 239 -1.69 -9.56 8.72
C ASN A 239 -0.24 -10.10 8.76
N LEU A 240 0.66 -9.43 9.50
CA LEU A 240 2.01 -9.93 9.76
C LEU A 240 2.00 -11.27 10.48
N GLN A 241 1.14 -11.44 11.50
CA GLN A 241 1.03 -12.70 12.24
C GLN A 241 0.54 -13.84 11.35
N ASP A 242 -0.50 -13.59 10.56
CA ASP A 242 -1.07 -14.57 9.63
C ASP A 242 -0.03 -14.99 8.58
N THR A 243 0.69 -14.02 8.01
CA THR A 243 1.77 -14.28 7.04
C THR A 243 2.93 -15.05 7.68
N ILE A 244 3.36 -14.70 8.89
CA ILE A 244 4.42 -15.43 9.61
C ILE A 244 4.01 -16.88 9.85
N ASN A 245 2.80 -17.13 10.35
CA ASN A 245 2.32 -18.49 10.64
C ASN A 245 2.30 -19.36 9.38
N MET A 246 1.85 -18.77 8.28
CA MET A 246 1.77 -19.40 6.97
C MET A 246 3.16 -19.71 6.38
N LEU A 247 4.12 -18.80 6.52
CA LEU A 247 5.51 -19.06 6.10
C LEU A 247 6.20 -20.10 7.00
N LEU A 248 5.85 -20.19 8.29
CA LEU A 248 6.32 -21.25 9.18
C LEU A 248 5.81 -22.63 8.77
N ASP A 249 4.53 -22.77 8.44
CA ASP A 249 3.96 -24.03 7.91
C ASP A 249 4.66 -24.44 6.59
N LYS A 250 4.96 -23.47 5.73
CA LYS A 250 5.73 -23.73 4.49
C LYS A 250 7.17 -24.14 4.77
N LEU A 251 7.82 -23.52 5.76
CA LEU A 251 9.18 -23.87 6.19
C LEU A 251 9.22 -25.31 6.71
N GLU A 252 8.29 -25.71 7.59
CA GLU A 252 8.21 -27.06 8.14
C GLU A 252 8.05 -28.11 7.02
N LYS A 253 7.16 -27.87 6.05
CA LYS A 253 6.97 -28.74 4.88
C LYS A 253 8.21 -28.84 3.99
N LEU A 254 9.01 -27.78 3.88
CA LEU A 254 10.25 -27.82 3.12
C LEU A 254 11.35 -28.54 3.89
N GLU A 255 11.47 -28.33 5.20
CA GLU A 255 12.42 -29.02 6.06
C GLU A 255 12.18 -30.54 6.07
N GLU A 256 10.92 -30.98 6.09
CA GLU A 256 10.56 -32.40 5.96
C GLU A 256 11.04 -33.00 4.62
N LYS A 257 10.95 -32.23 3.54
CA LYS A 257 11.34 -32.62 2.16
C LYS A 257 12.82 -32.38 1.85
N ALA A 258 13.56 -31.66 2.69
CA ALA A 258 14.91 -31.18 2.40
C ALA A 258 16.02 -32.23 2.58
N LYS A 259 15.69 -33.49 2.92
CA LYS A 259 16.69 -34.53 3.15
C LYS A 259 17.63 -34.78 1.94
N ASP A 260 17.20 -34.45 0.71
CA ASP A 260 17.92 -34.87 -0.50
C ASP A 260 18.13 -33.78 -1.59
N ALA A 261 17.77 -32.50 -1.38
CA ALA A 261 17.86 -31.48 -2.45
C ALA A 261 18.44 -30.13 -2.02
N GLU A 262 19.50 -29.68 -2.70
CA GLU A 262 20.16 -28.38 -2.45
C GLU A 262 19.22 -27.19 -2.68
N ALA A 263 18.31 -27.29 -3.65
CA ALA A 263 17.28 -26.28 -3.90
C ALA A 263 16.35 -26.05 -2.69
N ASN A 264 16.09 -27.10 -1.88
CA ASN A 264 15.29 -26.96 -0.67
C ASN A 264 16.07 -26.19 0.42
N LYS A 265 17.40 -26.32 0.48
CA LYS A 265 18.23 -25.57 1.45
C LYS A 265 18.25 -24.08 1.15
N GLU A 266 18.35 -23.69 -0.12
CA GLU A 266 18.30 -22.28 -0.51
C GLU A 266 16.94 -21.65 -0.19
N ALA A 267 15.85 -22.36 -0.52
CA ALA A 267 14.49 -21.91 -0.20
C ALA A 267 14.25 -21.79 1.31
N ILE A 268 14.76 -22.73 2.11
CA ILE A 268 14.73 -22.69 3.58
C ILE A 268 15.46 -21.45 4.09
N LYS A 269 16.67 -21.17 3.59
CA LYS A 269 17.44 -19.99 4.01
C LYS A 269 16.69 -18.69 3.71
N LYS A 270 16.17 -18.55 2.47
CA LYS A 270 15.36 -17.39 2.07
C LYS A 270 14.13 -17.21 2.97
N LEU A 271 13.42 -18.30 3.29
CA LEU A 271 12.28 -18.25 4.23
C LEU A 271 12.69 -17.77 5.62
N GLN A 272 13.81 -18.28 6.14
CA GLN A 272 14.30 -17.90 7.46
C GLN A 272 14.67 -16.40 7.51
N ASP A 273 15.30 -15.88 6.47
CA ASP A 273 15.65 -14.46 6.35
C ASP A 273 14.40 -13.57 6.28
N VAL A 274 13.42 -13.93 5.44
CA VAL A 274 12.13 -13.21 5.36
C VAL A 274 11.39 -13.27 6.70
N LEU A 275 11.28 -14.45 7.33
CA LEU A 275 10.65 -14.62 8.65
C LEU A 275 11.31 -13.75 9.72
N LYS A 276 12.64 -13.64 9.70
CA LYS A 276 13.40 -12.76 10.60
C LYS A 276 13.01 -11.29 10.38
N ASN A 277 12.98 -10.83 9.13
CA ASN A 277 12.58 -9.46 8.79
C ASN A 277 11.14 -9.17 9.23
N LEU A 278 10.19 -10.07 8.93
CA LEU A 278 8.79 -9.94 9.33
C LEU A 278 8.61 -9.87 10.85
N ARG A 279 9.35 -10.67 11.62
CA ARG A 279 9.32 -10.62 13.08
C ARG A 279 9.85 -9.29 13.62
N GLN A 280 10.93 -8.76 13.03
CA GLN A 280 11.45 -7.44 13.40
C GLN A 280 10.43 -6.33 13.12
N ILE A 281 9.79 -6.37 11.94
CA ILE A 281 8.73 -5.43 11.56
C ILE A 281 7.55 -5.53 12.56
N GLN A 282 7.08 -6.74 12.85
CA GLN A 282 5.98 -6.97 13.79
C GLN A 282 6.31 -6.43 15.19
N ASN A 283 7.53 -6.67 15.69
CA ASN A 283 7.97 -6.18 17.00
C ASN A 283 8.11 -4.65 17.02
N SER A 284 8.57 -4.03 15.94
CA SER A 284 8.57 -2.57 15.80
C SER A 284 7.15 -2.02 15.88
N LYS A 285 6.21 -2.61 15.14
CA LYS A 285 4.83 -2.13 15.09
C LYS A 285 4.08 -2.31 16.41
N LYS A 286 4.31 -3.43 17.12
CA LYS A 286 3.78 -3.63 18.48
C LYS A 286 4.26 -2.54 19.46
N ARG A 287 5.53 -2.13 19.37
CA ARG A 287 6.06 -1.05 20.22
C ARG A 287 5.40 0.30 19.91
N GLU A 288 5.16 0.62 18.65
CA GLU A 288 4.45 1.85 18.26
C GLU A 288 3.01 1.93 18.77
N VAL A 289 2.31 0.80 18.90
CA VAL A 289 0.92 0.76 19.43
C VAL A 289 0.87 0.97 20.94
N HIS A 290 1.93 0.58 21.65
CA HIS A 290 1.98 0.59 23.11
C HIS A 290 2.80 1.77 23.69
N ALA A 291 3.33 2.63 22.83
CA ALA A 291 4.04 3.87 23.19
C ALA A 291 3.06 5.05 23.33
#